data_AF-A0A959CMF8-F1
#
_entry.id   AF-A0A959CMF8-F1
#
_cell.length_a   1.000
_cell.length_b   1.000
_cell.length_c   1.000
_cell.angle_alpha   90.00
_cell.angle_beta   90.00
_cell.angle_gamma   90.00
#
_symmetry.space_group_name_H-M   'P 1'
#
loop_
_entity.id
_entity.type
_entity.pdbx_description
1 polymer ?
#
loop_
_entity_poly.entity_id
_entity_poly.type
_entity_poly.pdbx_seq_one_letter_code
_entity_poly.pdbx_strand_id
1 'polypeptide(L)' 'DINYAQSAIFTPSDFAFPTNAVRAEATPNTEMTVIADVSLELLKELHEHGSVNILKDRRKDLYKVVLKK' A
#
# COMPACT_ATOMS: atom_id res chain seq x y z
N ASP A 1 -17.05 -23.69 8.34
CA ASP A 1 -16.67 -22.31 7.99
C ASP A 1 -15.69 -22.37 6.83
N ILE A 2 -15.90 -21.59 5.78
CA ILE A 2 -15.01 -21.55 4.60
C ILE A 2 -14.53 -20.11 4.44
N ASN A 3 -13.21 -19.90 4.49
CA ASN A 3 -12.59 -18.59 4.30
C ASN A 3 -12.09 -18.46 2.86
N TYR A 4 -12.36 -17.32 2.22
CA TYR A 4 -11.88 -17.02 0.86
C TYR A 4 -10.33 -17.00 0.75
N ALA A 5 -9.65 -16.51 1.80
CA ALA A 5 -8.19 -16.64 2.01
C ALA A 5 -7.28 -16.23 0.82
N GLN A 6 -7.61 -15.16 0.08
CA GLN A 6 -6.76 -14.64 -1.00
C GLN A 6 -5.73 -13.64 -0.46
N SER A 7 -4.58 -14.13 0.01
CA SER A 7 -3.48 -13.26 0.46
C SER A 7 -2.84 -12.50 -0.70
N ALA A 8 -2.40 -11.27 -0.48
CA ALA A 8 -1.78 -10.44 -1.52
C ALA A 8 -0.68 -9.52 -0.95
N ILE A 9 0.27 -9.16 -1.80
CA ILE A 9 1.33 -8.19 -1.54
C ILE A 9 1.04 -6.95 -2.38
N PHE A 10 0.82 -5.82 -1.71
CA PHE A 10 0.54 -4.54 -2.36
C PHE A 10 1.77 -3.63 -2.38
N THR A 11 1.85 -2.79 -3.41
CA THR A 11 2.87 -1.75 -3.60
C THR A 11 2.21 -0.41 -3.84
N PRO A 12 2.94 0.71 -3.81
CA PRO A 12 2.45 1.96 -4.38
C PRO A 12 1.99 1.78 -5.84
N SER A 13 1.16 2.69 -6.34
CA SER A 13 0.74 2.76 -7.74
C SER A 13 1.28 4.05 -8.35
N ASP A 14 2.56 4.05 -8.70
CA ASP A 14 3.22 5.14 -9.43
C ASP A 14 4.09 4.54 -10.54
N PHE A 15 4.73 5.36 -11.38
CA PHE A 15 5.39 4.95 -12.62
C PHE A 15 6.36 3.75 -12.48
N ALA A 16 7.07 3.67 -11.36
CA ALA A 16 8.04 2.61 -11.09
C ALA A 16 7.44 1.33 -10.45
N PHE A 17 6.13 1.32 -10.20
CA PHE A 17 5.37 0.23 -9.59
C PHE A 17 4.20 -0.21 -10.49
N PRO A 18 3.59 -1.39 -10.24
CA PRO A 18 2.38 -1.81 -10.93
C PRO A 18 1.24 -0.80 -10.79
N THR A 19 0.54 -0.51 -11.89
CA THR A 19 -0.58 0.44 -11.93
C THR A 19 -1.79 -0.01 -11.11
N ASN A 20 -1.93 -1.31 -10.88
CA ASN A 20 -2.98 -1.88 -10.04
C ASN A 20 -2.56 -2.00 -8.56
N ALA A 21 -1.35 -1.53 -8.19
CA ALA A 21 -0.78 -1.69 -6.85
C ALA A 21 -0.62 -3.15 -6.36
N VAL A 22 -0.86 -4.17 -7.20
CA VAL A 22 -0.74 -5.58 -6.80
C VAL A 22 0.59 -6.13 -7.32
N ARG A 23 1.47 -6.54 -6.40
CA ARG A 23 2.74 -7.16 -6.75
C ARG A 23 2.61 -8.66 -6.93
N ALA A 24 1.83 -9.31 -6.07
CA ALA A 24 1.53 -10.72 -6.14
C ALA A 24 0.27 -11.04 -5.33
N GLU A 25 -0.49 -12.05 -5.74
CA GLU A 25 -1.68 -12.53 -5.05
C GLU A 25 -1.72 -14.06 -5.07
N ALA A 26 -2.26 -14.64 -4.00
CA ALA A 26 -2.51 -16.07 -3.89
C ALA A 26 -3.79 -16.43 -4.66
N THR A 27 -3.94 -17.71 -5.00
CA THR A 27 -5.23 -18.22 -5.47
C THR A 27 -6.17 -18.40 -4.29
N PRO A 28 -7.44 -17.95 -4.37
CA PRO A 28 -8.40 -18.13 -3.29
C PRO A 28 -8.61 -19.61 -2.93
N ASN A 29 -8.96 -19.86 -1.67
CA ASN A 29 -9.27 -21.19 -1.14
C ASN A 29 -8.17 -22.25 -1.30
N THR A 30 -6.92 -21.85 -1.56
CA THR A 30 -5.77 -22.75 -1.75
C THR A 30 -4.66 -22.39 -0.79
N GLU A 31 -4.07 -23.38 -0.11
CA GLU A 31 -2.88 -23.16 0.71
C GLU A 31 -1.67 -22.90 -0.19
N MET A 32 -1.15 -21.68 -0.16
CA MET A 32 -0.06 -21.23 -1.02
C MET A 32 0.78 -20.15 -0.33
N THR A 33 2.11 -20.23 -0.51
CA THR A 33 3.04 -19.18 -0.10
C THR A 33 3.32 -18.25 -1.28
N VAL A 34 3.09 -16.95 -1.11
CA VAL A 34 3.38 -15.92 -2.12
C VAL A 34 4.71 -15.24 -1.80
N ILE A 35 5.62 -15.18 -2.78
CA ILE A 35 6.93 -14.54 -2.66
C ILE A 35 7.04 -13.47 -3.75
N ALA A 36 7.47 -12.27 -3.39
CA ALA A 36 7.69 -11.19 -4.33
C ALA A 36 8.92 -10.34 -3.96
N ASP A 37 9.71 -9.98 -4.96
CA ASP A 37 10.81 -9.04 -4.80
C ASP A 37 10.29 -7.60 -4.78
N VAL A 38 10.68 -6.86 -3.76
CA VAL A 38 10.35 -5.45 -3.58
C VAL A 38 11.62 -4.63 -3.38
N SER A 39 11.76 -3.53 -4.12
CA SER A 39 12.88 -2.60 -3.96
C SER A 39 12.54 -1.55 -2.91
N LEU A 40 13.26 -1.59 -1.78
CA LEU A 40 13.11 -0.58 -0.73
C LEU A 40 13.74 0.76 -1.10
N GLU A 41 14.74 0.76 -1.96
CA GLU A 41 15.38 2.00 -2.41
C GLU A 41 14.43 2.83 -3.25
N LEU A 42 13.73 2.18 -4.18
CA LEU A 42 12.69 2.81 -4.97
C LEU A 42 11.53 3.34 -4.10
N LEU A 43 11.19 2.62 -3.02
CA LEU A 43 10.16 3.06 -2.09
C LEU A 43 10.58 4.34 -1.35
N LYS A 44 11.85 4.47 -0.97
CA LYS A 44 12.38 5.69 -0.35
C LYS A 44 12.42 6.85 -1.34
N GLU A 45 12.90 6.60 -2.55
CA GLU A 45 12.95 7.62 -3.61
C GLU A 45 11.55 8.15 -3.89
N LEU A 46 10.56 7.27 -4.05
CA LEU A 46 9.17 7.67 -4.22
C LEU A 46 8.61 8.44 -3.02
N HIS A 47 9.00 8.07 -1.79
CA HIS A 47 8.56 8.78 -0.58
C HIS A 47 9.16 10.19 -0.44
N GLU A 48 10.33 10.43 -1.02
CA GLU A 48 11.02 11.73 -1.00
C GLU A 48 10.70 12.61 -2.21
N HIS A 49 10.64 12.02 -3.39
CA HIS A 49 10.58 12.72 -4.67
C HIS A 49 9.35 12.35 -5.51
N GLY A 50 8.43 11.55 -4.98
CA GLY A 50 7.20 11.18 -5.68
C GLY A 50 6.30 12.38 -5.96
N SER A 51 5.43 12.22 -6.96
CA SER A 51 4.48 13.25 -7.40
C SER A 51 3.51 13.68 -6.29
N VAL A 52 3.24 12.78 -5.34
CA VAL A 52 2.32 13.01 -4.23
C VAL A 52 2.93 12.50 -2.92
N ASN A 53 3.06 13.37 -1.92
CA ASN A 53 3.66 13.04 -0.64
C ASN A 53 2.61 12.98 0.49
N ILE A 54 1.65 12.06 0.35
CA ILE A 54 0.44 11.96 1.22
C ILE A 54 0.79 12.04 2.72
N LEU A 55 1.86 11.37 3.16
CA LEU A 55 2.25 11.33 4.57
C LEU A 55 2.88 12.64 5.07
N LYS A 56 3.61 13.35 4.20
CA LYS A 56 4.27 14.63 4.52
C LYS A 56 3.29 15.79 4.45
N ASP A 57 2.41 15.78 3.46
CA ASP A 57 1.44 16.84 3.21
C ASP A 57 0.20 16.74 4.12
N ARG A 58 0.17 15.74 5.01
CA ARG A 58 -1.00 15.49 5.88
C ARG A 58 -1.19 16.61 6.90
N ARG A 59 -2.23 17.41 6.69
CA ARG A 59 -2.70 18.44 7.63
C ARG A 59 -3.36 17.88 8.89
N LYS A 60 -2.53 17.54 9.89
CA LYS A 60 -2.97 16.96 11.18
C LYS A 60 -3.90 17.87 11.98
N ASP A 61 -3.85 19.18 11.72
CA ASP A 61 -4.72 20.18 12.33
C ASP A 61 -6.20 19.99 11.97
N LEU A 62 -6.50 19.55 10.74
CA LEU A 62 -7.87 19.37 10.25
C LEU A 62 -8.57 18.12 10.80
N TYR A 63 -7.82 17.15 11.34
CA TYR A 63 -8.37 15.90 11.85
C TYR A 63 -8.65 15.93 13.35
N LYS A 64 -8.49 17.08 14.01
CA LYS A 64 -8.84 17.25 15.42
C LYS A 64 -10.34 17.49 15.55
N VAL A 65 -11.07 16.47 15.99
CA VAL A 65 -12.49 16.61 16.36
C VAL A 65 -12.56 17.11 17.80
N VAL A 66 -12.95 18.37 17.98
CA VAL A 66 -13.18 18.98 19.30
C VAL A 66 -14.67 19.25 19.44
N LEU A 67 -15.28 18.71 20.50
CA LEU A 67 -16.66 19.00 20.84
C LEU A 67 -16.77 20.49 21.21
N LYS A 68 -17.43 21.28 20.37
CA LYS A 68 -17.79 22.66 20.71
C LYS A 68 -18.99 22.60 21.66
N LYS A 69 -18.80 23.08 22.89
CA LYS A 69 -19.88 23.31 23.86
C LYS A 69 -20.77 24.47 23.40
#